data_AF-A0A2W4SKN3-F1
#
_entry.id   AF-A0A2W4SKN3-F1
#
_cell.length_a   1.000
_cell.length_b   1.000
_cell.length_c   1.000
_cell.angle_alpha   90.00
_cell.angle_beta   90.00
_cell.angle_gamma   90.00
#
_symmetry.space_group_name_H-M   'P 1'
#
loop_
_entity.id
_entity.type
_entity.pdbx_description
1 polymer ?
#
loop_
_entity_poly.entity_id
_entity_poly.type
_entity_poly.pdbx_seq_one_letter_code
_entity_poly.pdbx_strand_id
1 'polypeptide(L)'
;MVTFRDLWYGHPINESVQSPCIAPRDLTNLEGTSVARGFPVFANQCAIRMGVALKRAGVTANQLPGCAHCAVHPRDEMHFINATQLANAINRANLPG
;
A
#
# COMPACT_ATOMS: atom_id res chain seq x y z
N MET A 1 -7.57 16.57 6.53
CA MET A 1 -6.46 16.59 7.50
C MET A 1 -6.28 15.15 7.96
N VAL A 2 -5.07 14.63 7.89
CA VAL A 2 -4.70 13.25 8.23
C VAL A 2 -4.43 13.20 9.73
N THR A 3 -5.28 12.54 10.50
CA THR A 3 -5.05 12.40 11.94
C THR A 3 -4.35 11.07 12.26
N PHE A 4 -3.63 11.02 13.38
CA PHE A 4 -3.10 9.75 13.89
C PHE A 4 -4.20 8.71 14.09
N ARG A 5 -5.39 9.14 14.55
CA ARG A 5 -6.54 8.27 14.77
C ARG A 5 -6.95 7.56 13.48
N ASP A 6 -7.05 8.28 12.37
CA ASP A 6 -7.46 7.72 11.08
C ASP A 6 -6.41 6.76 10.53
N LEU A 7 -5.12 7.10 10.69
CA LEU A 7 -4.02 6.20 10.32
C LEU A 7 -4.01 4.93 11.18
N TRP A 8 -4.22 5.05 12.48
CA TRP A 8 -4.23 3.91 13.40
C TRP A 8 -5.39 2.98 13.10
N TYR A 9 -6.63 3.46 13.07
CA TYR A 9 -7.79 2.62 12.77
C TYR A 9 -7.77 2.12 11.33
N GLY A 10 -7.26 2.90 10.39
CA GLY A 10 -7.14 2.50 8.99
C GLY A 10 -6.02 1.51 8.70
N HIS A 11 -5.07 1.27 9.62
CA HIS A 11 -3.94 0.39 9.35
C HIS A 11 -4.36 -1.09 9.34
N PRO A 12 -4.12 -1.87 8.27
CA PRO A 12 -4.65 -3.23 8.12
C PRO A 12 -4.36 -4.19 9.27
N ILE A 13 -3.18 -4.11 9.90
CA ILE A 13 -2.85 -4.97 11.07
C ILE A 13 -3.81 -4.74 12.24
N ASN A 14 -4.29 -3.52 12.45
CA ASN A 14 -5.21 -3.21 13.54
C ASN A 14 -6.63 -3.77 13.30
N GLU A 15 -6.88 -4.28 12.09
CA GLU A 15 -8.08 -5.04 11.71
C GLU A 15 -7.77 -6.54 11.53
N SER A 16 -6.62 -7.01 12.01
CA SER A 16 -6.14 -8.40 11.81
C SER A 16 -5.92 -8.80 10.34
N VAL A 17 -5.80 -7.82 9.42
CA VAL A 17 -5.46 -8.05 8.01
C VAL A 17 -3.94 -8.00 7.84
N GLN A 18 -3.32 -9.17 7.74
CA GLN A 18 -1.86 -9.30 7.62
C GLN A 18 -1.32 -8.82 6.27
N SER A 19 -2.05 -9.13 5.19
CA SER A 19 -1.65 -8.88 3.81
C SER A 19 -2.85 -8.37 3.00
N PRO A 20 -2.99 -7.04 2.81
CA PRO A 20 -4.11 -6.49 2.03
C PRO A 20 -3.94 -6.69 0.52
N CYS A 21 -2.71 -6.87 0.01
CA CYS A 21 -2.45 -7.09 -1.41
C CYS A 21 -2.43 -8.60 -1.73
N ILE A 22 -3.58 -9.12 -2.14
CA ILE A 22 -3.80 -10.55 -2.43
C ILE A 22 -3.98 -10.77 -3.94
N ALA A 23 -3.37 -11.81 -4.49
CA ALA A 23 -3.48 -12.13 -5.92
C ALA A 23 -4.93 -12.51 -6.29
N PRO A 24 -5.59 -11.76 -7.21
CA PRO A 24 -6.98 -12.05 -7.61
C PRO A 24 -7.09 -13.27 -8.54
N ARG A 25 -5.98 -13.66 -9.15
CA ARG A 25 -5.81 -14.81 -10.05
C ARG A 25 -4.35 -15.27 -9.97
N ASP A 26 -4.04 -16.41 -10.57
CA ASP A 26 -2.65 -16.81 -10.76
C ASP A 26 -1.94 -15.77 -11.63
N LEU A 27 -0.74 -15.36 -11.19
CA LEU A 27 0.03 -14.30 -11.82
C LEU A 27 1.51 -14.44 -11.52
N THR A 28 2.33 -13.71 -12.28
CA THR A 28 3.74 -13.45 -11.94
C THR A 28 3.85 -12.01 -11.48
N ASN A 29 4.39 -11.79 -10.28
CA ASN A 29 4.55 -10.45 -9.71
C ASN A 29 5.74 -9.70 -10.35
N LEU A 30 5.97 -8.45 -9.92
CA LEU A 30 7.07 -7.62 -10.43
C LEU A 30 8.48 -8.14 -10.05
N GLU A 31 8.58 -9.07 -9.11
CA GLU A 31 9.84 -9.73 -8.72
C GLU A 31 10.08 -11.00 -9.56
N GLY A 32 9.23 -11.30 -10.55
CA GLY A 32 9.32 -12.51 -11.37
C GLY A 32 8.84 -13.78 -10.66
N THR A 33 8.15 -13.64 -9.52
CA THR A 33 7.66 -14.77 -8.72
C THR A 33 6.25 -15.16 -9.15
N SER A 34 6.01 -16.45 -9.40
CA SER A 34 4.67 -17.00 -9.62
C SER A 34 3.89 -17.06 -8.30
N VAL A 35 2.73 -16.43 -8.26
CA VAL A 35 1.84 -16.33 -7.10
C VAL A 35 0.48 -16.90 -7.48
N ALA A 36 0.02 -17.88 -6.69
CA ALA A 36 -1.32 -18.45 -6.85
C ALA A 36 -2.40 -17.49 -6.36
N ARG A 37 -3.61 -17.60 -6.92
CA ARG A 37 -4.80 -16.88 -6.45
C ARG A 37 -4.98 -17.04 -4.94
N GLY A 38 -5.30 -15.95 -4.26
CA GLY A 38 -5.58 -15.95 -2.82
C GLY A 38 -4.34 -15.81 -1.94
N PHE A 39 -3.13 -15.83 -2.53
CA PHE A 39 -1.89 -15.60 -1.78
C PHE A 39 -1.43 -14.14 -1.86
N PRO A 40 -0.67 -13.66 -0.86
CA PRO A 40 -0.07 -12.33 -0.91
C PRO A 40 0.81 -12.14 -2.15
N VAL A 41 0.63 -11.03 -2.86
CA VAL A 41 1.41 -10.74 -4.09
C VAL A 41 2.91 -10.53 -3.78
N PHE A 42 3.22 -10.03 -2.58
CA PHE A 42 4.58 -9.80 -2.11
C PHE A 42 4.73 -10.33 -0.68
N ALA A 43 5.89 -10.87 -0.33
CA ALA A 43 6.19 -11.28 1.04
C ALA A 43 6.27 -10.06 1.99
N ASN A 44 6.92 -8.99 1.53
CA ASN A 44 7.07 -7.75 2.29
C ASN A 44 5.84 -6.84 2.09
N GLN A 45 5.11 -6.58 3.17
CA GLN A 45 3.83 -5.86 3.14
C GLN A 45 3.87 -4.51 3.88
N CYS A 46 5.03 -4.08 4.39
CA CYS A 46 5.14 -2.87 5.21
C CYS A 46 4.67 -1.60 4.46
N ALA A 47 5.18 -1.36 3.27
CA ALA A 47 4.81 -0.21 2.44
C ALA A 47 3.35 -0.30 1.96
N ILE A 48 2.88 -1.52 1.65
CA ILE A 48 1.51 -1.76 1.19
C ILE A 48 0.52 -1.41 2.30
N ARG A 49 0.72 -1.94 3.51
CA ARG A 49 -0.14 -1.63 4.66
C ARG A 49 -0.14 -0.14 4.97
N MET A 50 1.02 0.51 4.87
CA MET A 50 1.10 1.95 5.09
C MET A 50 0.35 2.74 4.02
N GLY A 51 0.47 2.36 2.74
CA GLY A 51 -0.29 2.96 1.65
C GLY A 51 -1.81 2.80 1.82
N VAL A 52 -2.27 1.62 2.23
CA VAL A 52 -3.69 1.37 2.54
C VAL A 52 -4.18 2.23 3.72
N ALA A 53 -3.37 2.39 4.77
CA ALA A 53 -3.72 3.25 5.89
C ALA A 53 -3.83 4.73 5.47
N LEU A 54 -2.88 5.22 4.65
CA LEU A 54 -2.92 6.58 4.10
C LEU A 54 -4.16 6.80 3.23
N LYS A 55 -4.49 5.82 2.37
CA LYS A 55 -5.74 5.83 1.57
C LYS A 55 -6.96 6.00 2.46
N ARG A 56 -7.07 5.16 3.48
CA ARG A 56 -8.20 5.16 4.43
C ARG A 56 -8.29 6.45 5.22
N ALA A 57 -7.17 7.12 5.47
CA ALA A 57 -7.10 8.45 6.06
C ALA A 57 -7.34 9.62 5.06
N GLY A 58 -7.73 9.31 3.82
CA GLY A 58 -8.10 10.30 2.81
C GLY A 58 -6.95 10.84 1.94
N VAL A 59 -5.75 10.26 2.03
CA VAL A 59 -4.65 10.58 1.11
C VAL A 59 -4.92 9.88 -0.22
N THR A 60 -4.76 10.61 -1.32
CA THR A 60 -4.89 10.07 -2.68
C THR A 60 -3.54 9.64 -3.25
N ALA A 61 -3.55 8.69 -4.17
CA ALA A 61 -2.31 8.25 -4.82
C ALA A 61 -1.60 9.37 -5.60
N ASN A 62 -2.35 10.38 -6.07
CA ASN A 62 -1.79 11.55 -6.78
C ASN A 62 -0.97 12.47 -5.87
N GLN A 63 -1.26 12.49 -4.56
CA GLN A 63 -0.45 13.22 -3.58
C GLN A 63 0.90 12.55 -3.30
N LEU A 64 1.08 11.29 -3.71
CA LEU A 64 2.31 10.52 -3.50
C LEU A 64 2.91 10.08 -4.86
N PRO A 65 3.46 11.02 -5.65
CA PRO A 65 4.05 10.71 -6.95
C PRO A 65 5.36 9.92 -6.81
N GLY A 66 5.67 9.11 -7.82
CA GLY A 66 6.94 8.39 -7.93
C GLY A 66 7.03 7.09 -7.09
N CYS A 67 5.96 6.68 -6.42
CA CYS A 67 5.91 5.37 -5.76
C CYS A 67 5.52 4.27 -6.74
N ALA A 68 6.34 3.22 -6.85
CA ALA A 68 5.96 1.99 -7.53
C ALA A 68 4.81 1.30 -6.78
N HIS A 69 3.85 0.75 -7.53
CA HIS A 69 2.71 0.01 -7.00
C HIS A 69 2.73 -1.43 -7.52
N CYS A 70 1.90 -2.29 -6.92
CA CYS A 70 1.92 -3.74 -7.15
C CYS A 70 1.73 -4.23 -8.59
N ALA A 71 1.26 -3.39 -9.51
CA ALA A 71 0.88 -3.73 -10.90
C ALA A 71 -0.19 -4.83 -11.04
N VAL A 72 -0.79 -5.28 -9.94
CA VAL A 72 -1.88 -6.26 -9.89
C VAL A 72 -3.22 -5.58 -9.58
N HIS A 73 -3.19 -4.61 -8.67
CA HIS A 73 -4.34 -3.84 -8.24
C HIS A 73 -4.26 -2.40 -8.78
N PRO A 74 -5.40 -1.71 -8.95
CA PRO A 74 -5.42 -0.30 -9.30
C PRO A 74 -4.51 0.54 -8.40
N ARG A 75 -3.83 1.53 -8.98
CA ARG A 75 -2.92 2.41 -8.22
C ARG A 75 -3.62 3.12 -7.05
N ASP A 76 -4.91 3.40 -7.18
CA ASP A 76 -5.73 4.03 -6.14
C ASP A 76 -6.02 3.13 -4.94
N GLU A 77 -5.70 1.83 -5.00
CA GLU A 77 -5.62 0.96 -3.83
C GLU A 77 -4.36 1.20 -2.99
N MET A 78 -3.41 1.98 -3.50
CA MET A 78 -2.20 2.41 -2.81
C MET A 78 -1.37 1.23 -2.27
N HIS A 79 -1.40 0.10 -2.99
CA HIS A 79 -0.50 -1.04 -2.76
C HIS A 79 0.93 -0.70 -3.24
N PHE A 80 1.57 0.24 -2.56
CA PHE A 80 2.96 0.65 -2.82
C PHE A 80 3.94 -0.39 -2.29
N ILE A 81 4.92 -0.76 -3.10
CA ILE A 81 5.74 -1.95 -2.84
C ILE A 81 7.13 -1.63 -2.27
N ASN A 82 7.56 -0.37 -2.36
CA ASN A 82 8.88 0.05 -1.90
C ASN A 82 8.76 1.05 -0.74
N ALA A 83 9.22 0.65 0.44
CA ALA A 83 9.12 1.45 1.66
C ALA A 83 9.91 2.76 1.58
N THR A 84 11.12 2.74 1.00
CA THR A 84 11.95 3.93 0.84
C THR A 84 11.30 4.95 -0.10
N GLN A 85 10.73 4.50 -1.22
CA GLN A 85 10.01 5.38 -2.14
C GLN A 85 8.78 6.00 -1.47
N LEU A 86 8.02 5.21 -0.72
CA LEU A 86 6.84 5.69 0.00
C LEU A 86 7.22 6.71 1.09
N ALA A 87 8.23 6.41 1.91
CA ALA A 87 8.72 7.33 2.93
C ALA A 87 9.19 8.66 2.33
N ASN A 88 9.96 8.60 1.24
CA ASN A 88 10.42 9.78 0.52
C ASN A 88 9.25 10.59 -0.08
N ALA A 89 8.22 9.92 -0.61
CA ALA A 89 7.04 10.60 -1.13
C ALA A 89 6.23 11.28 -0.02
N ILE A 90 6.02 10.62 1.12
CA ILE A 90 5.35 11.20 2.28
C ILE A 90 6.09 12.44 2.77
N ASN A 91 7.42 12.36 2.90
CA ASN A 91 8.25 13.48 3.33
C ASN A 91 8.14 14.70 2.41
N ARG A 92 7.96 14.49 1.10
CA ARG A 92 7.78 15.57 0.11
C ARG A 92 6.35 16.09 0.02
N ALA A 93 5.35 15.24 0.28
CA ALA A 93 3.95 15.54 0.00
C ALA A 93 3.33 16.57 0.94
N ASN A 94 4.00 16.91 2.05
CA ASN A 94 3.53 17.84 3.07
C ASN A 94 2.04 17.61 3.40
N LEU A 95 1.71 16.34 3.69
CA LEU A 95 0.33 15.92 3.90
C LEU A 95 -0.27 16.73 5.06
N PRO A 96 -1.45 17.36 4.89
CA PRO A 96 -2.03 18.19 5.92
C PRO A 96 -2.45 17.30 7.09
N GLY A 97 -1.73 17.38 8.21
CA GLY A 97 -1.97 16.62 9.45
C GLY A 97 -2.29 17.52 10.63
#